data_AF-A0A929XNL7-F1
#
_entry.id   AF-A0A929XNL7-F1
#
_cell.length_a   1.000
_cell.length_b   1.000
_cell.length_c   1.000
_cell.angle_alpha   90.00
_cell.angle_beta   90.00
_cell.angle_gamma   90.00
#
_symmetry.space_group_name_H-M   'P 1'
#
loop_
_entity.id
_entity.type
_entity.pdbx_description
1 polymer ?
#
loop_
_entity_poly.entity_id
_entity_poly.type
_entity_poly.pdbx_seq_one_letter_code
_entity_poly.pdbx_strand_id
1 'polypeptide(L)'
;MKNKKNINPFVLIFCVVVIAWLFTFIITPGTLEEGVYTPLPRNTFSFNNIFNLFRAIPMGLKDTSNLVILILVIGAALEIYRRTGAIDSGIHVMVQKFGKTSATLLLVVMILVFSAMGGFLGWIEVLIPFCPLVVAVVLALGYDSIVAVSVVIIGSMAGFMAGPTNLY
;
A
#
# COMPACT_ATOMS: atom_id res chain seq x y z
N MET A 1 -21.06 15.32 -20.64
CA MET A 1 -19.82 14.78 -20.02
C MET A 1 -19.59 15.54 -18.73
N LYS A 2 -19.75 14.90 -17.57
CA LYS A 2 -19.68 15.57 -16.26
C LYS A 2 -18.20 15.82 -15.94
N ASN A 3 -17.80 17.08 -15.83
CA ASN A 3 -16.43 17.47 -15.46
C ASN A 3 -16.13 16.95 -14.05
N LYS A 4 -15.48 15.78 -13.95
CA LYS A 4 -15.06 15.20 -12.68
C LYS A 4 -13.91 16.09 -12.18
N LYS A 5 -14.19 16.92 -11.18
CA LYS A 5 -13.12 17.59 -10.41
C LYS A 5 -12.29 16.48 -9.77
N ASN A 6 -11.13 16.19 -10.35
CA ASN A 6 -10.16 15.28 -9.77
C ASN A 6 -9.53 15.98 -8.57
N ILE A 7 -10.10 15.76 -7.38
CA ILE A 7 -9.55 16.28 -6.13
C ILE A 7 -8.20 15.58 -5.92
N ASN A 8 -7.17 16.37 -5.69
CA ASN A 8 -5.85 15.84 -5.39
C ASN A 8 -5.92 15.00 -4.09
N PRO A 9 -5.45 13.74 -4.07
CA PRO A 9 -5.43 12.92 -2.86
C PRO A 9 -4.77 13.61 -1.66
N PHE A 10 -3.75 14.46 -1.87
CA PHE A 10 -3.13 15.24 -0.79
C PHE A 10 -4.10 16.24 -0.16
N VAL A 11 -4.96 16.87 -0.96
CA VAL A 11 -6.01 17.77 -0.44
C VAL A 11 -7.04 16.98 0.35
N LEU A 12 -7.40 15.79 -0.14
CA LEU A 12 -8.34 14.90 0.55
C LEU A 12 -7.78 14.46 1.92
N ILE A 13 -6.53 14.01 1.98
CA ILE A 13 -5.86 13.62 3.23
C ILE A 13 -5.78 14.82 4.17
N PHE A 14 -5.38 16.00 3.68
CA PHE A 14 -5.32 17.21 4.50
C PHE A 14 -6.68 17.58 5.10
N CYS A 15 -7.76 17.50 4.31
CA CYS A 15 -9.12 17.71 4.81
C CYS A 15 -9.49 16.74 5.93
N VAL A 16 -9.14 15.45 5.80
CA VAL A 16 -9.39 14.44 6.84
C VAL A 16 -8.63 14.80 8.13
N VAL A 17 -7.37 15.22 8.02
CA VAL A 17 -6.57 15.65 9.18
C VAL A 17 -7.17 16.88 9.86
N VAL A 18 -7.65 17.87 9.09
CA VAL A 18 -8.35 19.05 9.63
C VAL A 18 -9.63 18.66 10.35
N ILE A 19 -10.43 17.74 9.79
CA ILE A 19 -11.66 17.25 10.42
C ILE A 19 -11.34 16.51 11.73
N ALA A 20 -10.33 15.63 11.74
CA ALA A 20 -9.89 14.94 12.96
C ALA A 20 -9.40 15.91 14.05
N TRP A 21 -8.68 16.96 13.64
CA TRP A 21 -8.26 18.04 14.55
C TRP A 21 -9.46 18.78 15.14
N LEU A 22 -10.48 19.11 14.35
CA LEU A 22 -11.73 19.72 14.85
C LEU A 22 -12.44 18.81 15.87
N PHE A 23 -12.49 17.50 15.62
CA PHE A 23 -13.08 16.56 16.57
C PHE A 23 -12.30 16.44 17.88
N THR A 24 -11.02 16.78 17.91
CA THR A 24 -10.20 16.78 19.14
C THR A 24 -10.71 17.81 20.16
N PHE A 25 -11.43 18.86 19.74
CA PHE A 25 -12.05 19.82 20.67
C PHE A 25 -13.25 19.24 21.43
N ILE A 26 -13.94 18.27 20.83
CA ILE A 26 -15.16 17.66 21.37
C ILE A 26 -14.78 16.37 22.12
N ILE A 27 -13.91 15.55 21.52
CA ILE A 27 -13.53 14.24 22.02
C ILE A 27 -12.30 14.38 22.92
N THR A 28 -12.42 13.93 24.17
CA THR A 28 -11.27 13.87 25.09
C THR A 28 -10.27 12.81 24.58
N PRO A 29 -8.96 13.03 24.69
CA PRO A 29 -7.99 11.99 24.38
C PRO A 29 -8.11 10.83 25.40
N GLY A 30 -7.98 9.59 24.94
CA GLY A 30 -8.05 8.41 25.80
C GLY A 30 -7.53 7.18 25.09
N THR A 31 -7.25 6.12 25.85
CA THR A 31 -6.90 4.81 25.29
C THR A 31 -8.13 3.90 25.33
N LEU A 32 -8.26 3.06 24.30
CA LEU A 32 -9.26 1.99 24.23
C LEU A 32 -8.52 0.68 24.45
N GLU A 33 -8.67 0.11 25.64
CA GLU A 33 -8.14 -1.22 25.98
C GLU A 33 -9.32 -2.15 26.23
N GLU A 34 -9.41 -3.23 25.46
CA GLU A 34 -10.45 -4.28 25.59
C GLU A 34 -11.90 -3.75 25.62
N GLY A 35 -12.18 -2.70 24.84
CA GLY A 35 -13.51 -2.08 24.78
C GLY A 35 -13.83 -1.13 25.93
N VAL A 36 -12.90 -0.94 26.88
CA VAL A 36 -12.99 0.06 27.94
C VAL A 36 -12.24 1.32 27.51
N TYR A 37 -12.96 2.43 27.43
CA TYR A 37 -12.36 3.74 27.15
C TYR A 37 -11.87 4.37 28.45
N THR A 38 -10.56 4.57 28.57
CA THR A 38 -9.97 5.31 29.68
C THR A 38 -9.57 6.72 29.22
N PRO A 39 -10.25 7.78 29.71
CA PRO A 39 -9.90 9.14 29.35
C PRO A 39 -8.56 9.52 29.98
N LEU A 40 -7.63 10.02 29.17
CA LEU A 40 -6.38 10.59 29.67
C LEU A 40 -6.66 11.99 30.24
N PRO A 41 -5.95 12.40 31.31
CA PRO A 41 -6.11 13.72 31.90
C PRO A 41 -5.87 14.79 30.83
N ARG A 42 -6.87 15.67 30.68
CA ARG A 42 -6.89 16.72 29.66
C ARG A 42 -5.82 17.77 30.02
N ASN A 43 -4.59 17.59 29.57
CA ASN A 43 -3.57 18.64 29.66
C ASN A 43 -3.96 19.79 28.73
N THR A 44 -4.40 20.90 29.32
CA THR A 44 -4.87 22.13 28.64
C THR A 44 -3.85 22.69 27.62
N PHE A 45 -2.56 22.35 27.78
CA PHE A 45 -1.49 22.81 26.90
C PHE A 45 -1.20 21.93 25.67
N SER A 46 -1.70 20.69 25.59
CA SER A 46 -1.17 19.73 24.61
C SER A 46 -2.14 19.24 23.53
N PHE A 47 -3.46 19.39 23.68
CA PHE A 47 -4.42 18.71 22.78
C PHE A 47 -5.21 19.63 21.83
N ASN A 48 -5.49 20.88 22.20
CA ASN A 48 -6.43 21.76 21.47
C ASN A 48 -5.75 22.94 20.74
N ASN A 49 -4.51 22.74 20.26
CA ASN A 49 -3.76 23.80 19.60
C ASN A 49 -3.68 23.58 18.08
N ILE A 50 -3.70 24.65 17.29
CA ILE A 50 -3.48 24.60 15.84
C ILE A 50 -2.10 24.04 15.49
N PHE A 51 -1.11 24.17 16.37
CA PHE A 51 0.20 23.53 16.17
C PHE A 51 0.12 22.00 16.13
N ASN A 52 -0.91 21.37 16.71
CA ASN A 52 -1.09 19.92 16.60
C ASN A 52 -1.47 19.49 15.19
N LEU A 53 -2.15 20.35 14.42
CA LEU A 53 -2.43 20.10 13.01
C LEU A 53 -1.12 19.93 12.22
N PHE A 54 -0.14 20.79 12.47
CA PHE A 54 1.17 20.72 11.82
C PHE A 54 2.04 19.60 12.38
N ARG A 55 1.94 19.29 13.68
CA ARG A 55 2.64 18.16 14.30
C ARG A 55 2.11 16.79 13.86
N ALA A 56 0.87 16.70 13.41
CA ALA A 56 0.29 15.45 12.90
C ALA A 56 1.10 14.88 11.72
N ILE A 57 1.69 15.74 10.89
CA ILE A 57 2.49 15.35 9.74
C ILE A 57 3.79 14.61 10.17
N PRO A 58 4.71 15.22 10.95
CA PRO A 58 5.92 14.53 11.40
C PRO A 58 5.63 13.37 12.36
N MET A 59 4.56 13.44 13.17
CA MET A 59 4.18 12.31 14.01
C MET A 59 3.70 11.12 13.18
N GLY A 60 2.84 11.33 12.18
CA GLY A 60 2.40 10.25 11.28
C GLY A 60 3.57 9.63 10.51
N LEU A 61 4.53 10.44 10.06
CA LEU A 61 5.77 9.94 9.43
C LEU A 61 6.63 9.11 10.39
N LYS A 62 6.74 9.53 11.66
CA LYS A 62 7.47 8.79 12.69
C LYS A 62 6.80 7.42 12.93
N ASP A 63 5.48 7.41 13.10
CA ASP A 63 4.72 6.19 13.38
C ASP A 63 4.76 5.21 12.19
N THR A 64 4.84 5.73 10.96
CA THR A 64 4.92 4.95 9.71
C THR A 64 6.38 4.74 9.22
N SER A 65 7.38 5.11 10.02
CA SER A 65 8.78 5.15 9.59
C SER A 65 9.32 3.81 9.07
N ASN A 66 8.94 2.71 9.72
CA ASN A 66 9.33 1.36 9.28
C ASN A 66 8.87 1.05 7.86
N LEU A 67 7.62 1.41 7.50
CA LEU A 67 7.09 1.21 6.15
C LEU A 67 7.78 2.10 5.13
N VAL A 68 8.07 3.35 5.49
CA VAL A 68 8.80 4.28 4.60
C VAL A 68 10.18 3.73 4.27
N ILE A 69 10.94 3.27 5.28
CA ILE A 69 12.27 2.69 5.09
C ILE A 69 12.19 1.43 4.24
N LEU A 70 11.23 0.55 4.51
CA LEU A 70 11.03 -0.69 3.73
C LEU A 70 10.78 -0.40 2.25
N ILE A 71 9.86 0.53 1.94
CA ILE A 71 9.54 0.91 0.55
C ILE A 71 10.77 1.51 -0.14
N LEU A 72 11.55 2.34 0.55
CA LEU A 72 12.79 2.90 0.01
C LEU A 72 13.83 1.83 -0.30
N VAL A 73 14.03 0.85 0.59
CA VAL A 73 14.98 -0.25 0.37
C VAL A 73 14.54 -1.14 -0.80
N ILE A 74 13.26 -1.48 -0.88
CA ILE A 74 12.71 -2.26 -2.00
C ILE A 74 12.88 -1.49 -3.31
N GLY A 75 12.53 -0.20 -3.32
CA GLY A 75 12.68 0.66 -4.49
C GLY A 75 14.14 0.76 -4.95
N ALA A 76 15.08 0.93 -4.02
CA ALA A 76 16.51 0.96 -4.31
C ALA A 76 17.01 -0.37 -4.89
N ALA A 77 16.61 -1.50 -4.31
CA ALA A 77 16.97 -2.83 -4.80
C ALA A 77 16.40 -3.07 -6.21
N LEU A 78 15.12 -2.75 -6.44
CA LEU A 78 14.48 -2.87 -7.76
C LEU A 78 15.20 -2.02 -8.82
N GLU A 79 15.63 -0.81 -8.49
CA GLU A 79 16.39 0.05 -9.40
C GLU A 79 17.78 -0.53 -9.72
N ILE A 80 18.45 -1.16 -8.76
CA ILE A 80 19.71 -1.87 -9.01
C ILE A 80 19.48 -3.03 -9.99
N TYR A 81 18.45 -3.87 -9.76
CA TYR A 81 18.12 -4.98 -10.66
C TYR A 81 17.67 -4.52 -12.06
N ARG A 82 17.06 -3.35 -12.14
CA ARG A 82 16.72 -2.72 -13.42
C ARG A 82 18.00 -2.31 -14.18
N ARG A 83 18.95 -1.67 -13.50
CA ARG A 83 20.23 -1.24 -14.09
C ARG A 83 21.10 -2.40 -14.57
N THR A 84 21.02 -3.56 -13.92
CA THR A 84 21.73 -4.76 -14.37
C THR A 84 21.06 -5.46 -15.57
N GLY A 85 19.86 -5.03 -15.98
CA GLY A 85 19.08 -5.69 -17.04
C GLY A 85 18.51 -7.05 -16.62
N ALA A 86 18.58 -7.39 -15.32
CA ALA A 86 18.05 -8.65 -14.79
C ALA A 86 16.52 -8.71 -14.91
N ILE A 87 15.84 -7.58 -14.67
CA ILE A 87 14.38 -7.48 -14.81
C ILE A 87 13.96 -7.71 -16.26
N ASP A 88 14.58 -7.00 -17.22
CA ASP A 88 14.23 -7.12 -18.64
C ASP A 88 14.50 -8.53 -19.18
N SER A 89 15.64 -9.11 -18.78
CA SER A 89 16.00 -10.50 -19.13
C SER A 89 15.03 -11.51 -18.52
N GLY A 90 14.63 -11.31 -17.25
CA GLY A 90 13.64 -12.13 -16.57
C GLY A 90 12.28 -12.10 -17.28
N ILE A 91 11.81 -10.91 -17.66
CA ILE A 91 10.59 -10.74 -18.45
C ILE A 91 10.72 -11.49 -19.79
N HIS A 92 11.84 -11.31 -20.50
CA HIS A 92 12.06 -11.96 -21.79
C HIS A 92 12.00 -13.49 -21.69
N VAL A 93 12.64 -14.09 -20.67
CA VAL A 93 12.59 -15.53 -20.42
C VAL A 93 11.17 -15.98 -20.10
N MET A 94 10.43 -15.23 -19.29
CA MET A 94 9.03 -15.55 -18.99
C MET A 94 8.15 -15.50 -20.25
N VAL A 95 8.32 -14.49 -21.10
CA VAL A 95 7.57 -14.38 -22.36
C VAL A 95 7.91 -15.50 -23.33
N GLN A 96 9.19 -15.84 -23.49
CA GLN A 96 9.59 -16.96 -24.36
C GLN A 96 9.02 -18.30 -23.88
N LYS A 97 9.06 -18.53 -22.56
CA LYS A 97 8.66 -19.82 -21.96
C LYS A 97 7.15 -19.98 -21.85
N PHE A 98 6.44 -18.90 -21.50
CA PHE A 98 5.00 -18.96 -21.19
C PHE A 98 4.11 -18.29 -22.23
N GLY A 99 4.64 -17.37 -23.05
CA GLY A 99 3.84 -16.54 -23.97
C GLY A 99 3.09 -17.28 -25.07
N LYS A 100 3.52 -18.50 -25.45
CA LYS A 100 2.89 -19.26 -26.55
C LYS A 100 1.89 -20.34 -26.12
N THR A 101 1.99 -20.86 -24.90
CA THR A 101 1.23 -22.06 -24.50
C THR A 101 0.64 -21.97 -23.09
N SER A 102 1.12 -21.05 -22.25
CA SER A 102 0.77 -21.06 -20.81
C SER A 102 0.74 -19.66 -20.19
N ALA A 103 0.37 -18.63 -20.98
CA ALA A 103 0.30 -17.26 -20.50
C ALA A 103 -0.69 -17.11 -19.34
N THR A 104 -1.82 -17.83 -19.39
CA THR A 104 -2.81 -17.89 -18.30
C THR A 104 -2.26 -18.55 -17.04
N LEU A 105 -1.43 -19.60 -17.18
CA LEU A 105 -0.81 -20.28 -16.05
C LEU A 105 0.14 -19.32 -15.30
N LEU A 106 0.89 -18.49 -16.04
CA LEU A 106 1.76 -17.49 -15.43
C LEU A 106 0.96 -16.45 -14.63
N LEU A 107 -0.20 -16.00 -15.14
CA LEU A 107 -1.10 -15.12 -14.38
C LEU A 107 -1.58 -15.78 -13.08
N VAL A 108 -1.97 -17.06 -13.14
CA VAL A 108 -2.40 -17.81 -11.94
C VAL A 108 -1.27 -17.90 -10.92
N VAL A 109 -0.04 -18.20 -11.36
CA VAL A 109 1.13 -18.22 -10.47
C VAL A 109 1.39 -16.85 -9.86
N MET A 110 1.30 -15.77 -10.64
CA MET A 110 1.47 -14.41 -10.12
C MET A 110 0.40 -14.07 -9.08
N ILE A 111 -0.87 -14.42 -9.32
CA ILE A 111 -1.95 -14.25 -8.35
C ILE A 111 -1.66 -15.03 -7.05
N LEU A 112 -1.18 -16.28 -7.16
CA LEU A 112 -0.80 -17.08 -5.99
C LEU A 112 0.37 -16.47 -5.21
N VAL A 113 1.39 -15.96 -5.90
CA VAL A 113 2.53 -15.28 -5.25
C VAL A 113 2.06 -14.02 -4.53
N PHE A 114 1.25 -13.18 -5.17
CA PHE A 114 0.70 -11.98 -4.53
C PHE A 114 -0.27 -12.29 -3.39
N SER A 115 -1.01 -13.40 -3.49
CA SER A 115 -1.86 -13.90 -2.42
C SER A 115 -1.05 -14.41 -1.24
N ALA A 116 0.02 -15.16 -1.47
CA ALA A 116 0.95 -15.54 -0.41
C ALA A 116 1.57 -14.29 0.24
N MET A 117 2.07 -13.34 -0.54
CA MET A 117 2.64 -12.12 0.01
C MET A 117 1.61 -11.31 0.81
N GLY A 118 0.38 -11.14 0.30
CA GLY A 118 -0.69 -10.43 1.00
C GLY A 118 -1.16 -11.13 2.28
N GLY A 119 -1.24 -12.47 2.26
CA GLY A 119 -1.70 -13.26 3.41
C GLY A 119 -0.66 -13.46 4.50
N PHE A 120 0.63 -13.61 4.13
CA PHE A 120 1.70 -13.81 5.09
C PHE A 120 2.23 -12.51 5.70
N LEU A 121 2.38 -11.47 4.88
CA LEU A 121 2.92 -10.19 5.36
C LEU A 121 1.84 -9.32 6.00
N GLY A 122 0.55 -9.57 5.71
CA GLY A 122 -0.58 -8.82 6.27
C GLY A 122 -0.59 -7.32 5.92
N TRP A 123 0.39 -6.82 5.17
CA TRP A 123 0.55 -5.42 4.81
C TRP A 123 0.47 -5.26 3.30
N ILE A 124 -0.62 -4.66 2.84
CA ILE A 124 -0.87 -4.41 1.42
C ILE A 124 0.09 -3.33 0.88
N GLU A 125 0.55 -2.44 1.76
CA GLU A 125 1.43 -1.31 1.46
C GLU A 125 2.78 -1.75 0.89
N VAL A 126 3.27 -2.92 1.30
CA VAL A 126 4.57 -3.47 0.86
C VAL A 126 4.50 -4.00 -0.57
N LEU A 127 3.31 -4.17 -1.14
CA LEU A 127 3.12 -4.68 -2.50
C LEU A 127 3.17 -3.58 -3.56
N ILE A 128 2.92 -2.33 -3.16
CA ILE A 128 2.90 -1.15 -4.06
C ILE A 128 4.18 -1.01 -4.89
N PRO A 129 5.40 -1.19 -4.33
CA PRO A 129 6.64 -1.10 -5.11
C PRO A 129 6.78 -2.16 -6.20
N PHE A 130 6.08 -3.30 -6.07
CA PHE A 130 6.14 -4.40 -7.04
C PHE A 130 5.13 -4.24 -8.17
N CYS A 131 4.14 -3.34 -8.05
CA CYS A 131 3.13 -3.11 -9.09
C CYS A 131 3.73 -2.83 -10.47
N PRO A 132 4.73 -1.93 -10.64
CA PRO A 132 5.29 -1.65 -11.96
C PRO A 132 5.94 -2.87 -12.62
N LEU A 133 6.57 -3.73 -11.80
CA LEU A 133 7.18 -4.97 -12.28
C LEU A 133 6.13 -5.95 -12.83
N VAL A 134 5.04 -6.14 -12.10
CA VAL A 134 3.92 -6.99 -12.55
C VAL A 134 3.29 -6.44 -13.82
N VAL A 135 3.06 -5.13 -13.86
CA VAL A 135 2.51 -4.47 -15.05
C VAL A 135 3.42 -4.67 -16.25
N ALA A 136 4.73 -4.53 -16.10
CA ALA A 136 5.68 -4.78 -17.18
C ALA A 136 5.62 -6.23 -17.69
N VAL A 137 5.59 -7.22 -16.79
CA VAL A 137 5.49 -8.65 -17.16
C VAL A 137 4.18 -8.95 -17.89
N VAL A 138 3.05 -8.48 -17.36
CA VAL A 138 1.71 -8.79 -17.89
C VAL A 138 1.51 -8.13 -19.27
N LEU A 139 1.95 -6.89 -19.42
CA LEU A 139 1.93 -6.20 -20.72
C LEU A 139 2.85 -6.87 -21.75
N ALA A 140 4.03 -7.35 -21.33
CA ALA A 140 4.96 -8.05 -22.22
C ALA A 140 4.43 -9.40 -22.73
N LEU A 141 3.47 -10.02 -22.01
CA LEU A 141 2.75 -11.22 -22.44
C LEU A 141 1.62 -10.93 -23.44
N GLY A 142 1.34 -9.66 -23.74
CA GLY A 142 0.27 -9.24 -24.64
C GLY A 142 -1.10 -9.03 -23.97
N TYR A 143 -1.17 -9.06 -22.64
CA TYR A 143 -2.37 -8.67 -21.91
C TYR A 143 -2.45 -7.15 -21.75
N ASP A 144 -3.61 -6.67 -21.28
CA ASP A 144 -3.85 -5.25 -21.05
C ASP A 144 -3.50 -4.81 -19.62
N SER A 145 -3.50 -3.50 -19.41
CA SER A 145 -3.25 -2.89 -18.11
C SER A 145 -4.31 -3.25 -17.06
N ILE A 146 -5.54 -3.55 -17.47
CA ILE A 146 -6.61 -3.94 -16.55
C ILE A 146 -6.29 -5.31 -15.95
N VAL A 147 -5.92 -6.31 -16.76
CA VAL A 147 -5.50 -7.62 -16.27
C VAL A 147 -4.31 -7.50 -15.33
N ALA A 148 -3.32 -6.66 -15.65
CA ALA A 148 -2.17 -6.44 -14.79
C ALA A 148 -2.55 -5.91 -13.39
N VAL A 149 -3.43 -4.91 -13.36
CA VAL A 149 -3.94 -4.35 -12.10
C VAL A 149 -4.79 -5.38 -11.36
N SER A 150 -5.61 -6.15 -12.07
CA SER A 150 -6.41 -7.23 -11.48
C SER A 150 -5.57 -8.31 -10.82
N VAL A 151 -4.44 -8.72 -11.42
CA VAL A 151 -3.53 -9.70 -10.81
C VAL A 151 -3.02 -9.23 -9.44
N VAL A 152 -2.58 -7.97 -9.36
CA VAL A 152 -2.06 -7.40 -8.12
C VAL A 152 -3.17 -7.24 -7.09
N ILE A 153 -4.30 -6.63 -7.45
CA ILE A 153 -5.41 -6.36 -6.51
C ILE A 153 -6.05 -7.66 -6.04
N ILE A 154 -6.45 -8.54 -6.97
CA ILE A 154 -7.15 -9.79 -6.60
C ILE A 154 -6.20 -10.69 -5.82
N GLY A 155 -4.95 -10.84 -6.26
CA GLY A 155 -3.96 -11.63 -5.54
C GLY A 155 -3.77 -11.12 -4.12
N SER A 156 -3.40 -9.83 -3.98
CA SER A 156 -3.13 -9.23 -2.66
C SER A 156 -4.33 -9.25 -1.72
N MET A 157 -5.53 -8.86 -2.19
CA MET A 157 -6.74 -8.81 -1.38
C MET A 157 -7.19 -10.21 -0.96
N ALA A 158 -7.22 -11.17 -1.89
CA ALA A 158 -7.63 -12.53 -1.57
C ALA A 158 -6.69 -13.17 -0.53
N GLY A 159 -5.39 -12.93 -0.67
CA GLY A 159 -4.38 -13.36 0.31
C GLY A 159 -4.59 -12.72 1.68
N PHE A 160 -4.73 -11.40 1.72
CA PHE A 160 -4.95 -10.64 2.94
C PHE A 160 -6.21 -11.11 3.69
N MET A 161 -7.30 -11.39 2.97
CA MET A 161 -8.54 -11.91 3.54
C MET A 161 -8.40 -13.33 4.10
N ALA A 162 -7.57 -14.19 3.47
CA ALA A 162 -7.31 -15.53 3.98
C ALA A 162 -6.44 -15.52 5.25
N GLY A 163 -5.53 -14.55 5.34
CA GLY A 163 -4.85 -14.13 6.56
C GLY A 163 -4.28 -15.23 7.48
N PRO A 164 -3.52 -16.22 6.97
CA PRO A 164 -2.98 -17.29 7.82
C PRO A 164 -2.04 -16.78 8.93
N THR A 165 -1.43 -15.62 8.74
CA THR A 165 -0.58 -14.95 9.76
C THR A 165 -0.90 -13.46 9.88
N ASN A 166 -2.09 -13.04 9.43
CA ASN A 166 -2.50 -11.65 9.54
C ASN A 166 -2.65 -11.28 11.02
N LEU A 167 -2.07 -10.14 11.42
CA LEU A 167 -2.07 -9.67 12.81
C LEU A 167 -3.34 -8.90 13.19
N TYR A 168 -4.16 -8.56 12.19
CA TYR A 168 -5.40 -7.79 12.31
C TYR A 168 -6.64 -8.67 12.34
#